data_AF-A0A1W9WML7-F1
#
_entry.id   AF-A0A1W9WML7-F1
#
_cell.length_a   1.000
_cell.length_b   1.000
_cell.length_c   1.000
_cell.angle_alpha   90.00
_cell.angle_beta   90.00
_cell.angle_gamma   90.00
#
_symmetry.space_group_name_H-M   'P 1'
#
loop_
_entity.id
_entity.type
_entity.pdbx_description
1 polymer ?
#
loop_
_entity_poly.entity_id
_entity_poly.type
_entity_poly.pdbx_seq_one_letter_code
_entity_poly.pdbx_strand_id
1 'polypeptide(L)'
;GSIDMFWWGIQPGYMEDLKANPDMEVFTNEKSALYYLGFNVRKPPFNDVNLRRAAATLVGEDFIIKRILQGYGLKMYSIVPPGNTFWCCPDVPKYGVGLSREGRIKKAYQILSDAGYTWQIPPIDNSGNVVNGEGIMLPDGKLMGKFTLLTPPADYDPHRAMCGMMMQEWLRMLGIPAYSKPMAFGALIEQVKVRRDFDTFILGYGSLSLDPDYLRNFFISTNDKRRGWNMSGYNNPAFDKIANRSAQTMNREERRKLIFEMQKIIMGDVPYMPLYNPKLIEAARKGKFTGWVQMLGGIGNLWSFCQLKPL
;
A
#
# COMPACT_ATOMS: atom_id res chain seq x y z
N GLY A 1 -16.37 -24.39 -23.95
CA GLY A 1 -16.48 -24.45 -22.47
C GLY A 1 -17.69 -23.65 -22.02
N SER A 2 -18.04 -23.72 -20.73
CA SER A 2 -19.29 -23.15 -20.18
C SER A 2 -19.23 -21.68 -19.74
N ILE A 3 -18.04 -21.07 -19.73
CA ILE A 3 -17.82 -19.69 -19.29
C ILE A 3 -17.30 -18.88 -20.48
N ASP A 4 -17.90 -17.72 -20.73
CA ASP A 4 -17.54 -16.82 -21.85
C ASP A 4 -16.71 -15.61 -21.42
N MET A 5 -16.83 -15.21 -20.16
CA MET A 5 -16.01 -14.17 -19.53
C MET A 5 -15.89 -14.45 -18.03
N PHE A 6 -14.69 -14.29 -17.49
CA PHE A 6 -14.46 -14.32 -16.06
C PHE A 6 -14.24 -12.89 -15.57
N TRP A 7 -15.20 -12.36 -14.81
CA TRP A 7 -15.17 -10.96 -14.33
C TRP A 7 -14.08 -10.73 -13.28
N TRP A 8 -13.76 -11.74 -12.49
CA TRP A 8 -12.75 -11.60 -11.45
C TRP A 8 -11.34 -11.63 -12.04
N GLY A 9 -10.37 -11.09 -11.29
CA GLY A 9 -8.98 -11.12 -11.72
C GLY A 9 -8.45 -12.56 -11.77
N ILE A 10 -7.95 -12.96 -12.92
CA ILE A 10 -7.29 -14.24 -13.14
C ILE A 10 -5.90 -14.19 -12.49
N GLN A 11 -5.49 -15.29 -11.86
CA GLN A 11 -4.15 -15.37 -11.28
C GLN A 11 -3.08 -15.41 -12.38
N PRO A 12 -1.95 -14.70 -12.21
CA PRO A 12 -0.85 -14.69 -13.18
C PRO A 12 -0.36 -16.06 -13.65
N GLY A 13 -0.45 -17.08 -12.80
CA GLY A 13 -0.03 -18.45 -13.12
C GLY A 13 -0.79 -19.09 -14.29
N TYR A 14 -2.00 -18.63 -14.61
CA TYR A 14 -2.80 -19.14 -15.75
C TYR A 14 -2.57 -18.36 -17.05
N MET A 15 -1.70 -17.34 -17.05
CA MET A 15 -1.53 -16.44 -18.19
C MET A 15 -1.00 -17.16 -19.43
N GLU A 16 -0.02 -18.05 -19.26
CA GLU A 16 0.57 -18.80 -20.38
C GLU A 16 -0.47 -19.71 -21.05
N ASP A 17 -1.25 -20.45 -20.25
CA ASP A 17 -2.33 -21.31 -20.75
C ASP A 17 -3.40 -20.51 -21.51
N LEU A 18 -3.77 -19.33 -20.99
CA LEU A 18 -4.78 -18.48 -21.62
C LEU A 18 -4.29 -17.85 -22.92
N LYS A 19 -3.00 -17.47 -23.00
CA LYS A 19 -2.39 -16.95 -24.23
C LYS A 19 -2.19 -18.05 -25.28
N ALA A 20 -1.93 -19.28 -24.85
CA ALA A 20 -1.77 -20.42 -25.74
C ALA A 20 -3.11 -20.87 -26.36
N ASN A 21 -4.25 -20.51 -25.74
CA ASN A 21 -5.57 -20.86 -26.24
C ASN A 21 -6.04 -19.86 -27.33
N PRO A 22 -6.17 -20.29 -28.61
CA PRO A 22 -6.55 -19.39 -29.70
C PRO A 22 -7.99 -18.85 -29.60
N ASP A 23 -8.84 -19.52 -28.80
CA ASP A 23 -10.24 -19.14 -28.59
C ASP A 23 -10.41 -18.09 -27.47
N MET A 24 -9.31 -17.65 -26.84
CA MET A 24 -9.33 -16.70 -25.74
C MET A 24 -8.71 -15.37 -26.16
N GLU A 25 -9.33 -14.28 -25.73
CA GLU A 25 -8.77 -12.94 -25.74
C GLU A 25 -8.45 -12.55 -24.30
N VAL A 26 -7.20 -12.16 -24.06
CA VAL A 26 -6.70 -11.81 -22.72
C VAL A 26 -6.51 -10.30 -22.62
N PHE A 27 -7.04 -9.72 -21.55
CA PHE A 27 -6.97 -8.30 -21.24
C PHE A 27 -6.11 -8.10 -19.99
N THR A 28 -5.26 -7.09 -20.00
CA THR A 28 -4.49 -6.69 -18.82
C THR A 28 -4.75 -5.21 -18.54
N ASN A 29 -5.56 -4.96 -17.51
CA ASN A 29 -5.99 -3.62 -17.12
C ASN A 29 -5.32 -3.17 -15.81
N GLU A 30 -5.29 -1.86 -15.59
CA GLU A 30 -4.92 -1.31 -14.29
C GLU A 30 -6.11 -1.40 -13.31
N LYS A 31 -5.83 -1.67 -12.03
CA LYS A 31 -6.84 -1.58 -10.97
C LYS A 31 -6.82 -0.20 -10.32
N SER A 32 -7.98 0.25 -9.87
CA SER A 32 -8.07 1.26 -8.82
C SER A 32 -7.95 0.57 -7.47
N ALA A 33 -6.75 0.12 -7.08
CA ALA A 33 -6.56 -0.61 -5.82
C ALA A 33 -5.37 -0.09 -5.02
N LEU A 34 -5.47 -0.26 -3.70
CA LEU A 34 -4.44 0.11 -2.74
C LEU A 34 -4.21 -1.04 -1.77
N TYR A 35 -3.02 -1.63 -1.79
CA TYR A 35 -2.55 -2.52 -0.74
C TYR A 35 -1.45 -1.80 0.03
N TYR A 36 -1.54 -1.79 1.35
CA TYR A 36 -0.77 -0.87 2.19
C TYR A 36 -0.47 -1.47 3.56
N LEU A 37 0.61 -1.00 4.17
CA LEU A 37 0.83 -1.13 5.61
C LEU A 37 0.34 0.15 6.30
N GLY A 38 -0.49 0.01 7.34
CA GLY A 38 -0.91 1.12 8.21
C GLY A 38 -0.24 1.09 9.57
N PHE A 39 0.10 2.26 10.10
CA PHE A 39 0.67 2.43 11.44
C PHE A 39 -0.38 2.93 12.44
N ASN A 40 -0.30 2.50 13.70
CA ASN A 40 -1.07 3.13 14.79
C ASN A 40 -0.34 4.37 15.30
N VAL A 41 -0.53 5.52 14.67
CA VAL A 41 0.22 6.75 15.00
C VAL A 41 -0.16 7.36 16.35
N ARG A 42 -1.12 6.76 17.07
CA ARG A 42 -1.57 7.19 18.40
C ARG A 42 -0.60 6.81 19.52
N LYS A 43 0.31 5.86 19.29
CA LYS A 43 1.17 5.30 20.33
C LYS A 43 2.65 5.29 19.94
N PRO A 44 3.57 5.47 20.89
CA PRO A 44 5.00 5.27 20.66
C PRO A 44 5.33 3.82 20.27
N PRO A 45 6.38 3.60 19.45
CA PRO A 45 7.17 4.62 18.76
C PRO A 45 6.56 5.05 17.41
N PHE A 46 5.37 4.56 17.06
CA PHE A 46 4.73 4.82 15.76
C PHE A 46 4.21 6.23 15.57
N ASN A 47 4.15 7.04 16.63
CA ASN A 47 3.88 8.47 16.54
C ASN A 47 5.07 9.24 15.93
N ASP A 48 6.29 8.70 15.97
CA ASP A 48 7.46 9.28 15.33
C ASP A 48 7.43 9.07 13.80
N VAL A 49 7.43 10.19 13.07
CA VAL A 49 7.45 10.19 11.61
C VAL A 49 8.74 9.63 11.03
N ASN A 50 9.88 9.80 11.70
CA ASN A 50 11.16 9.33 11.19
C ASN A 50 11.24 7.80 11.19
N LEU A 51 10.66 7.14 12.19
CA LEU A 51 10.50 5.68 12.19
C LEU A 51 9.68 5.20 10.99
N ARG A 52 8.54 5.87 10.71
CA ARG A 52 7.68 5.49 9.58
C ARG A 52 8.36 5.74 8.23
N ARG A 53 9.11 6.83 8.09
CA ARG A 53 9.91 7.15 6.90
C ARG A 53 11.07 6.18 6.70
N ALA A 54 11.74 5.77 7.77
CA ALA A 54 12.79 4.74 7.70
C ALA A 54 12.20 3.40 7.26
N ALA A 55 11.05 2.99 7.82
CA ALA A 55 10.33 1.80 7.37
C ALA A 55 9.94 1.89 5.88
N ALA A 56 9.45 3.04 5.42
CA ALA A 56 9.16 3.29 4.00
C ALA A 56 10.38 3.22 3.10
N THR A 57 11.54 3.66 3.59
CA THR A 57 12.80 3.59 2.84
C THR A 57 13.22 2.13 2.61
N LEU A 58 12.97 1.25 3.59
CA LEU A 58 13.30 -0.17 3.48
C LEU A 58 12.43 -0.96 2.51
N VAL A 59 11.18 -0.53 2.27
CA VAL A 59 10.26 -1.30 1.40
C VAL A 59 10.72 -1.26 -0.04
N GLY A 60 11.24 -2.39 -0.53
CA GLY A 60 11.63 -2.56 -1.93
C GLY A 60 10.41 -2.85 -2.81
N GLU A 61 9.78 -1.82 -3.38
CA GLU A 61 8.59 -1.98 -4.24
C GLU A 61 8.91 -2.86 -5.46
N ASP A 62 10.10 -2.70 -6.05
CA ASP A 62 10.57 -3.56 -7.16
C ASP A 62 10.59 -5.04 -6.79
N PHE A 63 10.99 -5.37 -5.56
CA PHE A 63 10.98 -6.75 -5.10
C PHE A 63 9.54 -7.24 -4.97
N ILE A 64 8.64 -6.46 -4.37
CA ILE A 64 7.23 -6.83 -4.24
C ILE A 64 6.63 -7.10 -5.62
N ILE A 65 6.80 -6.18 -6.58
CA ILE A 65 6.23 -6.36 -7.92
C ILE A 65 6.81 -7.60 -8.61
N LYS A 66 8.14 -7.80 -8.56
CA LYS A 66 8.78 -8.90 -9.31
C LYS A 66 8.61 -10.27 -8.64
N ARG A 67 8.76 -10.35 -7.32
CA ARG A 67 8.83 -11.61 -6.57
C ARG A 67 7.50 -12.04 -5.97
N ILE A 68 6.67 -11.09 -5.52
CA ILE A 68 5.34 -11.40 -4.98
C ILE A 68 4.30 -11.40 -6.09
N LEU A 69 4.27 -10.36 -6.94
CA LEU A 69 3.25 -10.21 -7.98
C LEU A 69 3.67 -10.74 -9.35
N GLN A 70 4.86 -11.34 -9.49
CA GLN A 70 5.36 -11.94 -10.73
C GLN A 70 5.36 -10.96 -11.93
N GLY A 71 5.55 -9.66 -11.67
CA GLY A 71 5.52 -8.61 -12.69
C GLY A 71 4.12 -8.04 -12.99
N TYR A 72 3.05 -8.61 -12.42
CA TYR A 72 1.65 -8.18 -12.63
C TYR A 72 1.18 -7.19 -11.56
N GLY A 73 1.97 -6.14 -11.35
CA GLY A 73 1.62 -5.05 -10.45
C GLY A 73 2.24 -3.73 -10.87
N LEU A 74 1.71 -2.65 -10.29
CA LEU A 74 2.19 -1.30 -10.43
C LEU A 74 2.79 -0.82 -9.10
N LYS A 75 3.88 -0.07 -9.20
CA LYS A 75 4.48 0.61 -8.06
C LYS A 75 3.52 1.68 -7.56
N MET A 76 3.41 1.80 -6.24
CA MET A 76 2.57 2.79 -5.57
C MET A 76 3.45 3.78 -4.83
N TYR A 77 3.38 5.07 -5.20
CA TYR A 77 4.08 6.15 -4.50
C TYR A 77 3.13 7.06 -3.71
N SER A 78 1.82 6.89 -3.88
CA SER A 78 0.76 7.62 -3.20
C SER A 78 -0.37 6.65 -2.83
N ILE A 79 -1.30 7.11 -1.99
CA ILE A 79 -2.55 6.40 -1.69
C ILE A 79 -3.43 6.31 -2.95
N VAL A 80 -3.40 7.34 -3.80
CA VAL A 80 -4.13 7.35 -5.08
C VAL A 80 -3.38 6.48 -6.09
N PRO A 81 -4.04 5.48 -6.72
CA PRO A 81 -3.40 4.63 -7.71
C PRO A 81 -2.94 5.41 -8.96
N PRO A 82 -1.80 5.04 -9.58
CA PRO A 82 -1.23 5.76 -10.72
C PRO A 82 -2.15 5.77 -11.96
N GLY A 83 -2.97 4.74 -12.14
CA GLY A 83 -3.97 4.69 -13.21
C GLY A 83 -5.07 5.74 -13.10
N ASN A 84 -5.25 6.33 -11.91
CA ASN A 84 -6.11 7.50 -11.73
C ASN A 84 -5.34 8.78 -12.06
N THR A 85 -4.93 8.92 -13.32
CA THR A 85 -3.94 9.91 -13.81
C THR A 85 -4.32 11.36 -13.53
N PHE A 86 -5.62 11.68 -13.52
CA PHE A 86 -6.09 13.03 -13.20
C PHE A 86 -5.84 13.36 -11.72
N TRP A 87 -6.13 12.44 -10.80
CA TRP A 87 -6.07 12.69 -9.36
C TRP A 87 -4.74 12.27 -8.71
N CYS A 88 -3.93 11.43 -9.35
CA CYS A 88 -2.65 10.97 -8.83
C CYS A 88 -1.62 12.11 -8.86
N CYS A 89 -1.06 12.44 -7.71
CA CYS A 89 -0.01 13.45 -7.61
C CYS A 89 1.34 12.84 -8.04
N PRO A 90 2.03 13.38 -9.07
CA PRO A 90 3.32 12.84 -9.52
C PRO A 90 4.48 13.18 -8.58
N ASP A 91 4.33 14.26 -7.82
CA ASP A 91 5.33 14.87 -6.95
C ASP A 91 4.93 14.72 -5.47
N VAL A 92 5.24 13.56 -4.93
CA VAL A 92 5.08 13.22 -3.51
C VAL A 92 6.42 12.73 -2.96
N PRO A 93 6.67 12.84 -1.65
CA PRO A 93 7.83 12.21 -1.03
C PRO A 93 7.93 10.72 -1.40
N LYS A 94 9.10 10.32 -1.88
CA LYS A 94 9.43 8.95 -2.28
C LYS A 94 10.60 8.46 -1.45
N TYR A 95 10.48 7.26 -0.88
CA TYR A 95 11.48 6.72 0.04
C TYR A 95 12.21 5.55 -0.61
N GLY A 96 13.54 5.61 -0.64
CA GLY A 96 14.38 4.52 -1.15
C GLY A 96 14.32 4.26 -2.66
N VAL A 97 13.55 5.03 -3.43
CA VAL A 97 13.46 4.88 -4.90
C VAL A 97 14.84 5.02 -5.54
N GLY A 98 15.19 4.05 -6.39
CA GLY A 98 16.48 3.99 -7.07
C GLY A 98 17.63 3.45 -6.23
N LEU A 99 17.44 3.25 -4.92
CA LEU A 99 18.48 2.69 -4.04
C LEU A 99 18.50 1.16 -4.11
N SER A 100 19.72 0.59 -4.03
CA SER A 100 19.93 -0.84 -3.79
C SER A 100 19.42 -1.25 -2.40
N ARG A 101 19.31 -2.55 -2.13
CA ARG A 101 18.96 -3.06 -0.79
C ARG A 101 19.88 -2.47 0.29
N GLU A 102 21.18 -2.48 0.04
CA GLU A 102 22.18 -1.91 0.95
C GLU A 102 22.00 -0.39 1.12
N GLY A 103 21.79 0.34 0.01
CA GLY A 103 21.55 1.78 0.05
C GLY A 103 20.29 2.15 0.82
N ARG A 104 19.24 1.34 0.74
CA ARG A 104 18.01 1.51 1.53
C ARG A 104 18.26 1.34 3.02
N ILE A 105 19.04 0.32 3.41
CA ILE A 105 19.40 0.08 4.81
C ILE A 105 20.25 1.23 5.35
N LYS A 106 21.29 1.66 4.61
CA LYS A 106 22.12 2.82 4.97
C LYS A 106 21.30 4.09 5.14
N LYS A 107 20.37 4.36 4.21
CA LYS A 107 19.52 5.55 4.29
C LYS A 107 18.52 5.49 5.45
N ALA A 108 17.92 4.33 5.69
CA ALA A 108 16.99 4.13 6.80
C ALA A 108 17.70 4.22 8.17
N TYR A 109 18.91 3.64 8.28
CA TYR A 109 19.79 3.84 9.43
C TYR A 109 20.07 5.32 9.67
N GLN A 110 20.50 6.06 8.65
CA GLN A 110 20.76 7.50 8.78
C GLN A 110 19.53 8.28 9.27
N ILE A 111 18.34 8.02 8.70
CA ILE A 111 17.08 8.67 9.13
C ILE A 111 16.81 8.44 10.62
N LEU A 112 17.04 7.22 11.10
CA LEU A 112 16.83 6.87 12.50
C LEU A 112 17.91 7.46 13.42
N SER A 113 19.18 7.40 13.02
CA SER A 113 20.29 8.01 13.78
C SER A 113 20.11 9.51 13.93
N ASP A 114 19.73 10.22 12.87
CA ASP A 114 19.44 11.66 12.89
C ASP A 114 18.26 12.00 13.82
N ALA A 115 17.33 11.06 13.98
CA ALA A 115 16.18 11.18 14.88
C ALA A 115 16.50 10.79 16.33
N GLY A 116 17.75 10.42 16.65
CA GLY A 116 18.21 10.07 17.99
C GLY A 116 18.04 8.60 18.37
N TYR A 117 17.66 7.72 17.44
CA TYR A 117 17.69 6.27 17.70
C TYR A 117 19.13 5.79 17.77
N THR A 118 19.37 4.82 18.64
CA THR A 118 20.68 4.17 18.79
C THR A 118 20.51 2.65 18.81
N TRP A 119 21.60 1.90 18.86
CA TRP A 119 21.58 0.44 18.82
C TRP A 119 22.57 -0.15 19.80
N GLN A 120 22.28 -1.35 20.30
CA GLN A 120 23.29 -2.19 20.94
C GLN A 120 24.32 -2.66 19.91
N ILE A 121 23.85 -3.10 18.74
CA ILE A 121 24.69 -3.39 17.57
C ILE A 121 24.11 -2.62 16.38
N PRO A 122 24.81 -1.60 15.84
CA PRO A 122 24.28 -0.84 14.71
C PRO A 122 24.24 -1.69 13.43
N PRO A 123 23.27 -1.44 12.53
CA PRO A 123 23.16 -2.16 11.26
C PRO A 123 24.23 -1.77 10.23
N ILE A 124 25.10 -0.81 10.57
CA ILE A 124 26.27 -0.41 9.79
C ILE A 124 27.50 -0.56 10.69
N ASP A 125 28.49 -1.33 10.24
CA ASP A 125 29.76 -1.52 10.97
C ASP A 125 30.70 -0.30 10.83
N ASN A 126 31.83 -0.32 11.56
CA ASN A 126 32.83 0.75 11.52
C ASN A 126 33.50 0.94 10.14
N SER A 127 33.40 -0.06 9.25
CA SER A 127 33.89 0.00 7.88
C SER A 127 32.83 0.48 6.88
N GLY A 128 31.60 0.75 7.34
CA GLY A 128 30.49 1.20 6.52
C GLY A 128 29.76 0.07 5.79
N ASN A 129 29.97 -1.19 6.16
CA ASN A 129 29.24 -2.32 5.59
C ASN A 129 27.91 -2.53 6.32
N VAL A 130 26.91 -3.02 5.59
CA VAL A 130 25.64 -3.42 6.18
C VAL A 130 25.81 -4.76 6.90
N VAL A 131 25.44 -4.76 8.18
CA VAL A 131 25.35 -5.94 9.05
C VAL A 131 23.94 -6.01 9.67
N ASN A 132 23.63 -7.10 10.37
CA ASN A 132 22.37 -7.16 11.12
C ASN A 132 22.50 -6.29 12.37
N GLY A 133 21.63 -5.30 12.49
CA GLY A 133 21.51 -4.52 13.72
C GLY A 133 20.78 -5.31 14.81
N GLU A 134 21.07 -4.98 16.07
CA GLU A 134 20.43 -5.58 17.24
C GLU A 134 20.12 -4.52 18.29
N GLY A 135 19.01 -4.73 19.00
CA GLY A 135 18.63 -3.93 20.16
C GLY A 135 18.51 -2.44 19.87
N ILE A 136 17.64 -2.06 18.92
CA ILE A 136 17.38 -0.64 18.65
C ILE A 136 16.76 0.03 19.89
N MET A 137 17.31 1.18 20.24
CA MET A 137 16.90 2.02 21.35
C MET A 137 16.16 3.24 20.79
N LEU A 138 15.06 3.60 21.46
CA LEU A 138 14.30 4.81 21.18
C LEU A 138 15.11 6.06 21.56
N PRO A 139 14.74 7.25 21.06
CA PRO A 139 15.43 8.50 21.41
C PRO A 139 15.42 8.84 22.91
N ASP A 140 14.49 8.27 23.68
CA ASP A 140 14.46 8.40 25.15
C ASP A 140 15.38 7.40 25.88
N GLY A 141 16.17 6.63 25.14
CA GLY A 141 17.14 5.66 25.68
C GLY A 141 16.52 4.34 26.12
N LYS A 142 15.24 4.07 25.84
CA LYS A 142 14.63 2.77 26.13
C LYS A 142 14.78 1.79 24.97
N LEU A 143 14.97 0.52 25.28
CA LEU A 143 14.94 -0.54 24.27
C LEU A 143 13.57 -0.61 23.60
N MET A 144 13.55 -0.68 22.27
CA MET A 144 12.31 -0.83 21.52
C MET A 144 11.65 -2.18 21.84
N GLY A 145 10.39 -2.14 22.24
CA GLY A 145 9.57 -3.33 22.45
C GLY A 145 9.18 -4.01 21.14
N LYS A 146 8.61 -5.22 21.26
CA LYS A 146 8.12 -6.01 20.12
C LYS A 146 7.18 -5.20 19.22
N PHE A 147 7.42 -5.27 17.91
CA PHE A 147 6.61 -4.66 16.87
C PHE A 147 5.80 -5.77 16.17
N THR A 148 4.47 -5.66 16.15
CA THR A 148 3.60 -6.64 15.48
C THR A 148 3.05 -6.12 14.15
N LEU A 149 3.27 -6.87 13.07
CA LEU A 149 2.66 -6.64 11.76
C LEU A 149 1.47 -7.58 11.58
N LEU A 150 0.25 -7.07 11.77
CA LEU A 150 -0.96 -7.87 11.56
C LEU A 150 -1.20 -8.08 10.05
N THR A 151 -1.42 -9.33 9.65
CA THR A 151 -1.72 -9.67 8.26
C THR A 151 -2.91 -10.64 8.18
N PRO A 152 -3.64 -10.69 7.07
CA PRO A 152 -4.46 -11.86 6.78
C PRO A 152 -3.57 -13.11 6.59
N PRO A 153 -4.09 -14.32 6.83
CA PRO A 153 -3.38 -15.56 6.55
C PRO A 153 -3.22 -15.79 5.03
N ALA A 154 -2.26 -16.64 4.67
CA ALA A 154 -1.86 -16.85 3.28
C ALA A 154 -2.94 -17.56 2.43
N ASP A 155 -3.81 -18.35 3.05
CA ASP A 155 -4.98 -18.97 2.43
C ASP A 155 -6.06 -17.93 2.05
N TYR A 156 -6.13 -16.81 2.78
CA TYR A 156 -6.99 -15.68 2.45
C TYR A 156 -6.34 -14.74 1.41
N ASP A 157 -5.08 -14.37 1.63
CA ASP A 157 -4.32 -13.53 0.71
C ASP A 157 -2.81 -13.81 0.81
N PRO A 158 -2.25 -14.61 -0.10
CA PRO A 158 -0.84 -15.01 -0.04
C PRO A 158 0.10 -13.82 -0.26
N HIS A 159 -0.30 -12.83 -1.07
CA HIS A 159 0.53 -11.66 -1.36
C HIS A 159 0.72 -10.78 -0.11
N ARG A 160 -0.36 -10.52 0.64
CA ARG A 160 -0.29 -9.75 1.89
C ARG A 160 0.48 -10.49 2.99
N ALA A 161 0.29 -11.80 3.11
CA ALA A 161 1.05 -12.61 4.06
C ALA A 161 2.56 -12.57 3.75
N MET A 162 2.94 -12.72 2.46
CA MET A 162 4.32 -12.60 2.00
C MET A 162 4.92 -11.21 2.25
N CYS A 163 4.16 -10.14 1.98
CA CYS A 163 4.61 -8.77 2.30
C CYS A 163 4.93 -8.64 3.80
N GLY A 164 4.06 -9.15 4.68
CA GLY A 164 4.29 -9.12 6.12
C GLY A 164 5.58 -9.82 6.54
N MET A 165 5.84 -11.02 6.01
CA MET A 165 7.07 -11.77 6.30
C MET A 165 8.33 -11.03 5.85
N MET A 166 8.33 -10.47 4.64
CA MET A 166 9.48 -9.74 4.13
C MET A 166 9.74 -8.42 4.87
N MET A 167 8.68 -7.70 5.20
CA MET A 167 8.81 -6.46 5.96
C MET A 167 9.34 -6.71 7.37
N GLN A 168 8.89 -7.79 8.01
CA GLN A 168 9.49 -8.27 9.26
C GLN A 168 11.00 -8.44 9.10
N GLU A 169 11.44 -9.08 8.02
CA GLU A 169 12.85 -9.38 7.79
C GLU A 169 13.66 -8.10 7.59
N TRP A 170 13.19 -7.19 6.72
CA TRP A 170 13.88 -5.93 6.46
C TRP A 170 13.94 -5.01 7.68
N LEU A 171 12.88 -4.95 8.48
CA LEU A 171 12.89 -4.18 9.73
C LEU A 171 13.86 -4.80 10.74
N ARG A 172 13.91 -6.12 10.85
CA ARG A 172 14.84 -6.83 11.74
C ARG A 172 16.31 -6.63 11.36
N MET A 173 16.63 -6.43 10.08
CA MET A 173 17.99 -6.05 9.67
C MET A 173 18.45 -4.71 10.29
N LEU A 174 17.53 -3.79 10.61
CA LEU A 174 17.82 -2.57 11.37
C LEU A 174 17.73 -2.77 12.90
N GLY A 175 17.64 -4.00 13.40
CA GLY A 175 17.45 -4.27 14.82
C GLY A 175 16.06 -3.94 15.37
N ILE A 176 15.08 -3.59 14.51
CA ILE A 176 13.69 -3.39 14.89
C ILE A 176 13.05 -4.76 15.15
N PRO A 177 12.53 -5.06 16.36
CA PRO A 177 12.01 -6.39 16.71
C PRO A 177 10.61 -6.63 16.12
N ALA A 178 10.51 -6.68 14.79
CA ALA A 178 9.29 -6.82 14.01
C ALA A 178 8.90 -8.29 13.77
N TYR A 179 7.61 -8.61 13.96
CA TYR A 179 7.05 -9.94 13.78
C TYR A 179 5.74 -9.90 12.99
N SER A 180 5.66 -10.69 11.92
CA SER A 180 4.41 -10.92 11.21
C SER A 180 3.50 -11.81 12.05
N LYS A 181 2.24 -11.39 12.22
CA LYS A 181 1.20 -12.14 12.93
C LYS A 181 -0.03 -12.28 12.04
N PRO A 182 -0.15 -13.39 11.31
CA PRO A 182 -1.35 -13.70 10.55
C PRO A 182 -2.56 -13.91 11.46
N MET A 183 -3.73 -13.42 11.05
CA MET A 183 -5.00 -13.67 11.73
C MET A 183 -6.19 -13.53 10.78
N ALA A 184 -7.27 -14.26 11.07
CA ALA A 184 -8.49 -14.24 10.27
C ALA A 184 -8.95 -12.80 9.97
N PHE A 185 -9.38 -12.54 8.73
CA PHE A 185 -9.65 -11.18 8.25
C PHE A 185 -10.65 -10.42 9.13
N GLY A 186 -11.75 -11.07 9.56
CA GLY A 186 -12.72 -10.45 10.47
C GLY A 186 -12.12 -10.06 11.82
N ALA A 187 -11.24 -10.89 12.39
CA ALA A 187 -10.54 -10.59 13.65
C ALA A 187 -9.53 -9.44 13.48
N LEU A 188 -8.85 -9.37 12.34
CA LEU A 188 -7.97 -8.24 12.00
C LEU A 188 -8.77 -6.93 11.96
N ILE A 189 -9.90 -6.91 11.26
CA ILE A 189 -10.77 -5.73 11.18
C ILE A 189 -11.30 -5.33 12.56
N GLU A 190 -11.70 -6.29 13.40
CA GLU A 190 -12.12 -6.05 14.78
C GLU A 190 -10.98 -5.42 15.62
N GLN A 191 -9.77 -5.97 15.52
CA GLN A 191 -8.61 -5.48 16.25
C GLN A 191 -8.21 -4.06 15.83
N VAL A 192 -8.25 -3.78 14.52
CA VAL A 192 -7.87 -2.47 13.96
C VAL A 192 -8.97 -1.41 14.16
N LYS A 193 -10.20 -1.69 13.74
CA LYS A 193 -11.28 -0.69 13.70
C LYS A 193 -12.03 -0.55 15.01
N VAL A 194 -12.21 -1.63 15.77
CA VAL A 194 -13.05 -1.62 16.98
C VAL A 194 -12.20 -1.46 18.23
N ARG A 195 -11.24 -2.38 18.43
CA ARG A 195 -10.36 -2.35 19.61
C ARG A 195 -9.31 -1.24 19.54
N ARG A 196 -8.85 -0.90 18.32
CA ARG A 196 -7.76 0.05 18.07
C ARG A 196 -6.44 -0.34 18.77
N ASP A 197 -6.29 -1.63 19.06
CA ASP A 197 -5.14 -2.21 19.75
C ASP A 197 -4.26 -2.98 18.76
N PHE A 198 -3.37 -2.26 18.12
CA PHE A 198 -2.43 -2.80 17.14
C PHE A 198 -1.20 -1.90 17.05
N ASP A 199 -0.11 -2.44 16.51
CA ASP A 199 1.11 -1.69 16.16
C ASP A 199 1.01 -1.24 14.71
N THR A 200 0.98 -2.22 13.79
CA THR A 200 0.73 -2.02 12.37
C THR A 200 -0.12 -3.14 11.79
N PHE A 201 -0.63 -2.93 10.58
CA PHE A 201 -1.43 -3.92 9.86
C PHE A 201 -1.21 -3.80 8.35
N ILE A 202 -1.43 -4.90 7.62
CA ILE A 202 -1.50 -4.90 6.16
C ILE A 202 -2.95 -5.15 5.74
N LEU A 203 -3.52 -4.20 5.01
CA LEU A 203 -4.86 -4.28 4.44
C LEU A 203 -4.84 -3.86 2.97
N GLY A 204 -5.96 -4.11 2.29
CA GLY A 204 -6.12 -3.74 0.89
C GLY A 204 -7.53 -3.27 0.59
N TYR A 205 -7.64 -2.26 -0.26
CA TYR A 205 -8.86 -1.87 -0.95
C TYR A 205 -8.74 -2.32 -2.40
N GLY A 206 -9.47 -3.38 -2.76
CA GLY A 206 -9.40 -3.98 -4.11
C GLY A 206 -10.10 -3.18 -5.21
N SER A 207 -10.95 -2.22 -4.83
CA SER A 207 -11.66 -1.31 -5.73
C SER A 207 -11.93 0.01 -4.99
N LEU A 208 -11.14 1.02 -5.29
CA LEU A 208 -11.30 2.40 -4.83
C LEU A 208 -12.12 3.19 -5.85
N SER A 209 -12.93 4.12 -5.35
CA SER A 209 -13.64 5.09 -6.20
C SER A 209 -12.68 5.85 -7.11
N LEU A 210 -13.15 6.23 -8.31
CA LEU A 210 -12.41 7.12 -9.21
C LEU A 210 -12.27 8.52 -8.61
N ASP A 211 -13.24 8.94 -7.79
CA ASP A 211 -13.12 10.15 -7.00
C ASP A 211 -12.32 9.88 -5.71
N PRO A 212 -11.25 10.65 -5.44
CA PRO A 212 -10.32 10.38 -4.34
C PRO A 212 -10.79 10.92 -2.97
N ASP A 213 -12.06 11.24 -2.75
CA ASP A 213 -12.55 11.67 -1.42
C ASP A 213 -12.33 10.60 -0.32
N TYR A 214 -12.03 9.35 -0.69
CA TYR A 214 -11.54 8.36 0.27
C TYR A 214 -10.28 8.81 1.03
N LEU A 215 -9.42 9.68 0.46
CA LEU A 215 -8.29 10.27 1.17
C LEU A 215 -8.77 11.04 2.40
N ARG A 216 -9.81 11.86 2.27
CA ARG A 216 -10.41 12.57 3.40
C ARG A 216 -10.95 11.55 4.40
N ASN A 217 -11.72 10.57 3.95
CA ASN A 217 -12.34 9.59 4.84
C ASN A 217 -11.30 8.77 5.65
N PHE A 218 -10.17 8.42 5.04
CA PHE A 218 -9.13 7.61 5.68
C PHE A 218 -8.26 8.39 6.65
N PHE A 219 -8.20 9.73 6.57
CA PHE A 219 -7.17 10.50 7.30
C PHE A 219 -7.70 11.73 8.04
N ILE A 220 -8.96 12.15 7.83
CA ILE A 220 -9.51 13.27 8.59
C ILE A 220 -9.62 12.90 10.07
N SER A 221 -9.20 13.80 10.96
CA SER A 221 -9.15 13.51 12.41
C SER A 221 -10.53 13.18 13.01
N THR A 222 -11.61 13.76 12.49
CA THR A 222 -12.99 13.49 12.92
C THR A 222 -13.45 12.05 12.65
N ASN A 223 -12.74 11.32 11.79
CA ASN A 223 -12.95 9.90 11.55
C ASN A 223 -12.12 9.00 12.48
N ASP A 224 -11.28 9.54 13.38
CA ASP A 224 -10.57 8.78 14.40
C ASP A 224 -11.50 8.37 15.56
N LYS A 225 -12.39 7.43 15.27
CA LYS A 225 -13.35 6.87 16.23
C LYS A 225 -13.48 5.36 16.06
N ARG A 226 -14.05 4.68 17.06
CA ARG A 226 -14.35 3.24 16.94
C ARG A 226 -15.21 3.01 15.69
N ARG A 227 -14.86 2.00 14.90
CA ARG A 227 -15.43 1.68 13.57
C ARG A 227 -15.24 2.74 12.48
N GLY A 228 -14.53 3.84 12.77
CA GLY A 228 -14.19 4.89 11.82
C GLY A 228 -13.21 4.45 10.73
N TRP A 229 -13.08 5.27 9.70
CA TRP A 229 -12.24 5.00 8.54
C TRP A 229 -10.79 5.47 8.72
N ASN A 230 -10.53 6.35 9.69
CA ASN A 230 -9.19 6.71 10.11
C ASN A 230 -8.62 5.65 11.06
N MET A 231 -8.18 4.55 10.46
CA MET A 231 -7.68 3.41 11.22
C MET A 231 -6.36 3.73 11.90
N SER A 232 -5.46 4.46 11.21
CA SER A 232 -4.15 4.84 11.75
C SER A 232 -4.23 5.75 12.97
N GLY A 233 -5.30 6.54 13.10
CA GLY A 233 -5.41 7.57 14.14
C GLY A 233 -4.68 8.85 13.78
N TYR A 234 -4.56 9.10 12.48
CA TYR A 234 -3.85 10.25 11.98
C TYR A 234 -4.58 11.54 12.35
N ASN A 235 -3.83 12.52 12.84
CA ASN A 235 -4.36 13.81 13.25
C ASN A 235 -3.36 14.88 12.82
N ASN A 236 -3.75 15.67 11.83
CA ASN A 236 -2.96 16.78 11.33
C ASN A 236 -3.93 17.93 10.96
N PRO A 237 -3.98 19.02 11.76
CA PRO A 237 -4.91 20.12 11.50
C PRO A 237 -4.75 20.79 10.13
N ALA A 238 -3.53 20.79 9.57
CA ALA A 238 -3.30 21.31 8.21
C ALA A 238 -3.94 20.41 7.16
N PHE A 239 -3.82 19.08 7.34
CA PHE A 239 -4.52 18.12 6.50
C PHE A 239 -6.03 18.29 6.59
N ASP A 240 -6.60 18.36 7.80
CA ASP A 240 -8.05 18.50 8.01
C ASP A 240 -8.62 19.73 7.33
N LYS A 241 -7.91 20.87 7.41
CA LYS A 241 -8.31 22.12 6.74
C LYS A 241 -8.38 21.95 5.22
N ILE A 242 -7.37 21.32 4.61
CA ILE A 242 -7.31 21.09 3.16
C ILE A 242 -8.39 20.08 2.74
N ALA A 243 -8.57 19.01 3.51
CA ALA A 243 -9.54 17.96 3.23
C ALA A 243 -10.99 18.49 3.28
N ASN A 244 -11.31 19.33 4.26
CA ASN A 244 -12.62 19.98 4.36
C ASN A 244 -12.86 20.96 3.21
N ARG A 245 -11.85 21.76 2.83
CA ARG A 245 -11.94 22.65 1.66
C ARG A 245 -12.18 21.84 0.38
N SER A 246 -11.42 20.77 0.16
CA SER A 246 -11.56 19.89 -1.01
C SER A 246 -12.97 19.32 -1.17
N ALA A 247 -13.65 18.99 -0.06
CA ALA A 247 -15.02 18.50 -0.07
C ALA A 247 -16.07 19.55 -0.47
N GLN A 248 -15.74 20.85 -0.35
CA GLN A 248 -16.62 21.98 -0.68
C GLN A 248 -16.29 22.63 -2.03
N THR A 249 -15.14 22.29 -2.64
CA THR A 249 -14.68 22.90 -3.89
C THR A 249 -15.33 22.25 -5.10
N MET A 250 -16.14 23.01 -5.83
CA MET A 250 -16.79 22.58 -7.09
C MET A 250 -15.87 22.73 -8.31
N ASN A 251 -14.90 23.66 -8.29
CA ASN A 251 -13.96 23.81 -9.38
C ASN A 251 -12.99 22.62 -9.41
N ARG A 252 -13.03 21.85 -10.51
CA ARG A 252 -12.30 20.59 -10.64
C ARG A 252 -10.78 20.75 -10.56
N GLU A 253 -10.22 21.77 -11.19
CA GLU A 253 -8.76 22.02 -11.18
C GLU A 253 -8.28 22.56 -9.83
N GLU A 254 -9.07 23.41 -9.18
CA GLU A 254 -8.78 23.86 -7.82
C GLU A 254 -8.81 22.67 -6.83
N ARG A 255 -9.85 21.82 -6.91
CA ARG A 255 -9.95 20.62 -6.09
C ARG A 255 -8.78 19.67 -6.34
N ARG A 256 -8.33 19.53 -7.59
CA ARG A 256 -7.16 18.71 -7.94
C ARG A 256 -5.90 19.18 -7.20
N LYS A 257 -5.64 20.49 -7.13
CA LYS A 257 -4.52 21.04 -6.37
C LYS A 257 -4.63 20.68 -4.88
N LEU A 258 -5.82 20.78 -4.28
CA LEU A 258 -6.04 20.39 -2.88
C LEU A 258 -5.80 18.89 -2.65
N ILE A 259 -6.27 18.03 -3.56
CA ILE A 259 -6.03 16.58 -3.52
C ILE A 259 -4.54 16.24 -3.67
N PHE A 260 -3.78 17.00 -4.46
CA PHE A 260 -2.33 16.83 -4.56
C PHE A 260 -1.62 17.20 -3.25
N GLU A 261 -2.00 18.32 -2.63
CA GLU A 261 -1.44 18.70 -1.33
C GLU A 261 -1.79 17.70 -0.22
N MET A 262 -3.02 17.14 -0.23
CA MET A 262 -3.39 16.03 0.66
C MET A 262 -2.45 14.83 0.49
N GLN A 263 -2.16 14.41 -0.74
CA GLN A 263 -1.26 13.29 -1.01
C GLN A 263 0.17 13.59 -0.54
N LYS A 264 0.69 14.80 -0.78
CA LYS A 264 2.02 15.21 -0.31
C LYS A 264 2.13 15.15 1.22
N ILE A 265 1.14 15.67 1.93
CA ILE A 265 1.10 15.63 3.41
C ILE A 265 1.05 14.18 3.89
N ILE A 266 0.12 13.37 3.37
CA ILE A 266 -0.01 11.96 3.76
C ILE A 266 1.30 11.21 3.50
N MET A 267 1.92 11.39 2.33
CA MET A 267 3.17 10.71 2.00
C MET A 267 4.38 11.27 2.76
N GLY A 268 4.33 12.53 3.22
CA GLY A 268 5.32 13.08 4.14
C GLY A 268 5.20 12.51 5.55
N ASP A 269 3.98 12.31 6.03
CA ASP A 269 3.72 11.84 7.40
C ASP A 269 3.64 10.31 7.49
N VAL A 270 3.46 9.61 6.37
CA VAL A 270 3.43 8.14 6.24
C VAL A 270 2.50 7.46 7.27
N PRO A 271 1.23 7.89 7.46
CA PRO A 271 0.31 7.15 8.32
C PRO A 271 -0.01 5.78 7.71
N TYR A 272 -0.09 5.73 6.38
CA TYR A 272 -0.09 4.52 5.55
C TYR A 272 1.12 4.54 4.62
N MET A 273 1.65 3.36 4.37
CA MET A 273 2.70 3.09 3.40
C MET A 273 2.13 2.21 2.30
N PRO A 274 1.90 2.76 1.09
CA PRO A 274 1.50 1.97 -0.07
C PRO A 274 2.54 0.89 -0.38
N LEU A 275 2.08 -0.32 -0.69
CA LEU A 275 2.94 -1.45 -1.02
C LEU A 275 2.89 -1.76 -2.51
N TYR A 276 1.67 -1.92 -3.06
CA TYR A 276 1.47 -2.26 -4.47
C TYR A 276 0.03 -2.04 -4.92
N ASN A 277 -0.14 -1.99 -6.24
CA ASN A 277 -1.43 -2.08 -6.91
C ASN A 277 -1.37 -3.24 -7.93
N PRO A 278 -2.11 -4.34 -7.73
CA PRO A 278 -2.06 -5.47 -8.65
C PRO A 278 -2.72 -5.11 -9.99
N LYS A 279 -2.16 -5.61 -11.09
CA LYS A 279 -2.86 -5.55 -12.39
C LYS A 279 -4.08 -6.46 -12.36
N LEU A 280 -5.08 -6.11 -13.16
CA LEU A 280 -6.24 -6.94 -13.39
C LEU A 280 -6.02 -7.73 -14.68
N ILE A 281 -5.97 -9.05 -14.56
CA ILE A 281 -5.94 -9.96 -15.71
C ILE A 281 -7.36 -10.46 -15.90
N GLU A 282 -7.90 -10.29 -17.09
CA GLU A 282 -9.23 -10.74 -17.49
C GLU A 282 -9.12 -11.53 -18.79
N ALA A 283 -10.08 -12.41 -19.05
CA ALA A 283 -10.15 -13.12 -20.31
C ALA A 283 -11.60 -13.33 -20.74
N ALA A 284 -11.82 -13.26 -22.05
CA ALA A 284 -13.11 -13.52 -22.68
C ALA A 284 -12.94 -14.42 -23.90
N ARG A 285 -14.01 -15.10 -24.33
CA ARG A 285 -13.98 -15.88 -25.58
C ARG A 285 -13.83 -14.97 -26.78
N LYS A 286 -12.80 -15.25 -27.57
CA LYS A 286 -12.56 -14.62 -28.85
C LYS A 286 -13.68 -15.01 -29.83
N GLY A 287 -14.14 -14.04 -30.62
CA GLY A 287 -15.13 -14.30 -31.67
C GLY A 287 -16.55 -14.59 -31.20
N LYS A 288 -16.85 -14.48 -29.89
CA LYS A 288 -18.23 -14.60 -29.37
C LYS A 288 -18.89 -13.27 -29.12
N PHE A 289 -18.11 -12.28 -28.67
CA PHE A 289 -18.62 -10.95 -28.35
C PHE A 289 -17.66 -9.87 -28.83
N THR A 290 -18.21 -8.72 -29.23
CA THR A 290 -17.46 -7.47 -29.47
C THR A 290 -17.99 -6.37 -28.55
N GLY A 291 -17.24 -5.27 -28.41
CA GLY A 291 -17.65 -4.13 -27.59
C GLY A 291 -17.10 -4.12 -26.17
N TRP A 292 -16.03 -4.88 -25.88
CA TRP A 292 -15.31 -4.76 -24.61
C TRP A 292 -14.65 -3.37 -24.49
N VAL A 293 -15.00 -2.62 -23.44
CA VAL A 293 -14.43 -1.31 -23.15
C VAL A 293 -13.37 -1.46 -22.07
N GLN A 294 -12.10 -1.27 -22.42
CA GLN A 294 -11.00 -1.27 -21.44
C GLN A 294 -10.94 0.08 -20.70
N MET A 295 -11.00 0.02 -19.38
CA MET A 295 -10.84 1.20 -18.52
C MET A 295 -10.21 0.82 -17.17
N LEU A 296 -9.92 1.82 -16.33
CA LEU A 296 -9.46 1.59 -14.97
C LEU A 296 -10.49 0.75 -14.22
N GLY A 297 -10.06 -0.41 -13.72
CA GLY A 297 -10.95 -1.39 -13.06
C GLY A 297 -11.39 -2.56 -13.94
N GLY A 298 -11.02 -2.61 -15.23
CA GLY A 298 -11.19 -3.78 -16.09
C GLY A 298 -12.22 -3.66 -17.19
N ILE A 299 -12.38 -4.75 -17.97
CA ILE A 299 -13.43 -4.89 -18.99
C ILE A 299 -14.78 -5.28 -18.39
N GLY A 300 -14.83 -5.80 -17.16
CA GLY A 300 -16.06 -6.02 -16.40
C GLY A 300 -16.68 -4.71 -15.87
N ASN A 301 -17.09 -3.81 -16.76
CA ASN A 301 -17.65 -2.50 -16.41
C ASN A 301 -18.96 -2.21 -17.14
N LEU A 302 -19.71 -1.23 -16.66
CA LEU A 302 -21.02 -0.84 -17.19
C LEU A 302 -20.97 -0.56 -18.71
N TRP A 303 -19.93 0.13 -19.19
CA TRP A 303 -19.82 0.51 -20.60
C TRP A 303 -19.64 -0.69 -21.50
N SER A 304 -18.81 -1.67 -21.09
CA SER A 304 -18.73 -2.95 -21.79
C SER A 304 -20.11 -3.59 -21.88
N PHE A 305 -20.85 -3.76 -20.78
CA PHE A 305 -22.15 -4.44 -20.82
C PHE A 305 -23.22 -3.70 -21.62
N CYS A 306 -23.11 -2.37 -21.76
CA CYS A 306 -23.97 -1.60 -22.66
C CYS A 306 -23.58 -1.73 -24.14
N GLN A 307 -22.33 -2.07 -24.44
CA GLN A 307 -21.80 -2.15 -25.80
C GLN A 307 -21.65 -3.59 -26.32
N LEU A 308 -21.69 -4.59 -25.44
CA LEU A 308 -21.50 -5.98 -25.82
C LEU A 308 -22.52 -6.44 -26.86
N LYS A 309 -22.02 -6.97 -27.96
CA LYS A 309 -22.83 -7.59 -29.02
C LYS A 309 -22.28 -8.97 -29.35
N PRO A 310 -23.15 -9.99 -29.47
CA PRO A 310 -22.75 -11.25 -30.06
C PRO A 310 -22.19 -11.04 -31.46
N LEU A 311 -21.16 -11.81 -31.80
CA LEU A 311 -20.68 -11.96 -33.17
C LEU A 311 -21.44 -13.07 -33.90
#